data_AF-A0AAT9PCW6-F1
#
_entry.id   AF-A0AAT9PCW6-F1
#
_cell.length_a   1.000
_cell.length_b   1.000
_cell.length_c   1.000
_cell.angle_alpha   90.00
_cell.angle_beta   90.00
_cell.angle_gamma   90.00
#
_symmetry.space_group_name_H-M   'P 1'
#
loop_
_entity.id
_entity.type
_entity.pdbx_description
1 polymer ?
#
loop_
_entity_poly.entity_id
_entity_poly.type
_entity_poly.pdbx_seq_one_letter_code
_entity_poly.pdbx_strand_id
1 'polypeptide(L)'
;MTNKAIDLFWHNDSKSHSPFTEYEIRKNVETGKYLVKYWNYNEVTPTHEKVVEPPQTATGFTSLNAAKNWAQGHFEEKLQNWCKAPTERELLTNSIQSLVNACHSRAAANGWWTDLSTGEPLTRNKGEMMMLIVSEIAEAMEGHRKGLKDDHLPAYGMEDVEFADALIRIFDYAGGHNLELASAFVDKLDYNNNRADHKIENRKKDGGKKY
;
A
#
# COMPACT_ATOMS: atom_id res chain seq x y z
N MET A 1 -44.28 24.89 -13.26
CA MET A 1 -44.07 25.55 -14.56
C MET A 1 -42.58 25.75 -14.76
N THR A 2 -42.13 25.45 -15.97
CA THR A 2 -40.75 25.32 -16.47
C THR A 2 -39.84 26.52 -16.20
N ASN A 3 -38.55 26.25 -15.96
CA ASN A 3 -37.37 26.83 -16.66
C ASN A 3 -36.09 26.44 -15.90
N LYS A 4 -35.29 25.48 -16.41
CA LYS A 4 -34.20 25.68 -17.41
C LYS A 4 -33.27 26.85 -17.06
N ALA A 5 -32.24 26.56 -16.26
CA ALA A 5 -30.83 26.80 -16.56
C ALA A 5 -30.02 26.27 -15.36
N ILE A 6 -29.66 24.99 -15.41
CA ILE A 6 -28.63 24.44 -14.54
C ILE A 6 -27.30 24.78 -15.22
N ASP A 7 -26.66 25.88 -14.83
CA ASP A 7 -25.25 26.09 -15.19
C ASP A 7 -24.40 25.17 -14.29
N LEU A 8 -24.35 23.89 -14.68
CA LEU A 8 -23.41 22.91 -14.14
C LEU A 8 -22.02 23.28 -14.67
N PHE A 9 -21.26 24.06 -13.89
CA PHE A 9 -19.83 24.20 -14.13
C PHE A 9 -19.14 22.92 -13.66
N TRP A 10 -19.03 21.93 -14.54
CA TRP A 10 -18.07 20.84 -14.39
C TRP A 10 -16.67 21.42 -14.66
N HIS A 11 -15.90 21.71 -13.62
CA HIS A 11 -14.45 21.80 -13.78
C HIS A 11 -13.89 20.38 -13.64
N ASN A 12 -13.68 19.74 -14.78
CA ASN A 12 -12.86 18.54 -14.86
C ASN A 12 -11.45 18.98 -15.28
N ASP A 13 -10.68 19.51 -14.34
CA ASP A 13 -9.26 19.81 -14.57
C ASP A 13 -8.48 18.49 -14.54
N SER A 14 -8.52 17.81 -15.67
CA SER A 14 -8.06 16.44 -15.91
C SER A 14 -6.54 16.29 -15.96
N LYS A 15 -5.79 16.91 -15.04
CA LYS A 15 -4.31 16.78 -14.97
C LYS A 15 -3.70 16.74 -13.56
N SER A 16 -4.43 16.26 -12.56
CA SER A 16 -3.80 15.59 -11.43
C SER A 16 -4.71 14.45 -10.97
N HIS A 17 -4.20 13.22 -11.04
CA HIS A 17 -4.86 12.08 -10.43
C HIS A 17 -4.72 12.23 -8.92
N SER A 18 -5.63 12.98 -8.28
CA SER A 18 -5.87 12.91 -6.83
C SER A 18 -7.25 12.31 -6.64
N PRO A 19 -7.39 11.15 -5.96
CA PRO A 19 -8.44 10.25 -6.40
C PRO A 19 -9.85 10.52 -5.86
N PHE A 20 -10.14 11.31 -4.82
CA PHE A 20 -11.48 11.19 -4.20
C PHE A 20 -12.11 12.43 -3.53
N THR A 21 -12.27 13.55 -4.25
CA THR A 21 -13.22 14.60 -3.82
C THR A 21 -14.04 15.15 -4.98
N GLU A 22 -15.35 14.93 -4.94
CA GLU A 22 -16.32 15.58 -5.84
C GLU A 22 -17.04 16.71 -5.08
N TYR A 23 -17.25 17.84 -5.73
CA TYR A 23 -18.10 18.92 -5.23
C TYR A 23 -18.87 19.60 -6.37
N GLU A 24 -20.02 20.17 -6.04
CA GLU A 24 -20.91 20.85 -6.98
C GLU A 24 -21.28 22.22 -6.44
N ILE A 25 -21.15 23.27 -7.28
CA ILE A 25 -21.57 24.63 -6.92
C ILE A 25 -22.86 24.98 -7.65
N ARG A 26 -23.89 25.40 -6.91
CA ARG A 26 -25.19 25.84 -7.44
C ARG A 26 -25.50 27.25 -7.00
N LYS A 27 -26.12 28.05 -7.89
CA LYS A 27 -26.70 29.34 -7.54
C LYS A 27 -28.17 29.17 -7.16
N ASN A 28 -28.57 29.72 -6.01
CA ASN A 28 -29.96 29.84 -5.62
C ASN A 28 -30.57 31.05 -6.35
N VAL A 29 -31.62 30.79 -7.13
CA VAL A 29 -32.25 31.80 -8.00
C VAL A 29 -33.06 32.84 -7.25
N GLU A 30 -33.61 32.51 -6.09
CA GLU A 30 -34.44 33.42 -5.28
C GLU A 30 -33.57 34.38 -4.46
N THR A 31 -32.47 33.88 -3.91
CA THR A 31 -31.58 34.63 -3.01
C THR A 31 -30.34 35.18 -3.70
N GLY A 32 -30.04 34.72 -4.92
CA GLY A 32 -28.82 35.05 -5.66
C GLY A 32 -27.53 34.45 -5.11
N LYS A 33 -27.58 33.73 -3.98
CA LYS A 33 -26.42 33.16 -3.28
C LYS A 33 -25.97 31.84 -3.88
N TYR A 34 -24.70 31.49 -3.72
CA TYR A 34 -24.15 30.20 -4.13
C TYR A 34 -24.11 29.21 -2.97
N LEU A 35 -24.18 27.93 -3.32
CA LEU A 35 -24.22 26.76 -2.46
C LEU A 35 -23.21 25.74 -3.00
N VAL A 36 -22.44 25.12 -2.12
CA VAL A 36 -21.49 24.05 -2.44
C VAL A 36 -22.01 22.75 -1.81
N LYS A 37 -22.28 21.73 -2.63
CA LYS A 37 -22.51 20.35 -2.18
C LYS A 37 -21.23 19.55 -2.34
N TYR A 38 -20.91 18.70 -1.38
CA TYR A 38 -19.70 17.88 -1.45
C TYR A 38 -19.89 16.53 -0.77
N TRP A 39 -19.10 15.56 -1.20
CA TRP A 39 -19.11 14.19 -0.70
C TRP A 39 -17.80 13.91 0.02
N ASN A 40 -17.89 13.41 1.26
CA ASN A 40 -16.74 12.83 1.96
C ASN A 40 -16.80 11.32 1.74
N TYR A 41 -15.73 10.72 1.22
CA TYR A 41 -15.59 9.27 1.17
C TYR A 41 -14.83 8.83 2.43
N ASN A 42 -15.47 8.04 3.29
CA ASN A 42 -14.79 7.38 4.40
C ASN A 42 -14.22 6.06 3.89
N GLU A 43 -12.90 5.93 3.81
CA GLU A 43 -12.29 4.60 3.70
C GLU A 43 -12.04 4.05 5.10
N VAL A 44 -12.93 3.19 5.61
CA VAL A 44 -12.48 2.11 6.51
C VAL A 44 -13.40 0.88 6.39
N THR A 45 -12.98 -0.11 5.61
CA THR A 45 -12.70 -1.49 6.07
C THR A 45 -12.22 -2.36 4.90
N PRO A 46 -11.44 -3.43 5.14
CA PRO A 46 -10.87 -4.33 4.11
C PRO A 46 -11.91 -5.17 3.32
N THR A 47 -13.19 -4.84 3.44
CA THR A 47 -14.32 -5.56 2.83
C THR A 47 -15.08 -4.62 1.90
N HIS A 48 -14.48 -4.29 0.74
CA HIS A 48 -15.07 -3.86 -0.54
C HIS A 48 -16.38 -3.01 -0.64
N GLU A 49 -16.94 -2.44 0.42
CA GLU A 49 -18.12 -1.57 0.35
C GLU A 49 -17.75 -0.12 0.68
N LYS A 50 -17.81 0.73 -0.35
CA LYS A 50 -17.74 2.18 -0.22
C LYS A 50 -19.00 2.68 0.47
N VAL A 51 -18.88 3.13 1.72
CA VAL A 51 -19.97 3.87 2.38
C VAL A 51 -19.86 5.34 1.97
N VAL A 52 -20.73 5.76 1.06
CA VAL A 52 -20.84 7.17 0.65
C VAL A 52 -21.70 7.90 1.68
N GLU A 53 -21.13 8.84 2.42
CA GLU A 53 -21.92 9.72 3.27
C GLU A 53 -22.85 10.60 2.41
N PRO A 54 -24.07 10.93 2.89
CA PRO A 54 -24.94 11.87 2.20
C PRO A 54 -24.23 13.23 2.01
N PRO A 55 -24.44 13.91 0.87
CA PRO A 55 -23.71 15.12 0.54
C PRO A 55 -23.94 16.21 1.58
N GLN A 56 -22.84 16.72 2.12
CA GLN A 56 -22.84 17.87 3.03
C GLN A 56 -22.97 19.16 2.20
N THR A 57 -23.51 20.22 2.82
CA THR A 57 -23.87 21.45 2.10
C THR A 57 -23.35 22.69 2.82
N ALA A 58 -22.52 23.49 2.13
CA ALA A 58 -22.14 24.84 2.56
C ALA A 58 -22.95 25.86 1.75
N THR A 59 -23.49 26.89 2.41
CA THR A 59 -24.37 27.88 1.75
C THR A 59 -23.95 29.31 2.10
N GLY A 60 -24.47 30.28 1.34
CA GLY A 60 -24.41 31.69 1.73
C GLY A 60 -23.38 32.53 1.00
N PHE A 61 -22.68 31.98 0.00
CA PHE A 61 -21.67 32.71 -0.75
C PHE A 61 -22.30 33.77 -1.66
N THR A 62 -21.79 35.00 -1.62
CA THR A 62 -22.30 36.13 -2.40
C THR A 62 -21.75 36.20 -3.83
N SER A 63 -20.75 35.38 -4.16
CA SER A 63 -20.17 35.29 -5.52
C SER A 63 -19.69 33.87 -5.84
N LEU A 64 -19.58 33.56 -7.14
CA LEU A 64 -19.05 32.29 -7.62
C LEU A 64 -17.58 32.11 -7.21
N ASN A 65 -16.77 33.18 -7.26
CA ASN A 65 -15.37 33.14 -6.86
C ASN A 65 -15.20 32.86 -5.36
N ALA A 66 -16.08 33.42 -4.51
CA ALA A 66 -16.06 33.11 -3.09
C ALA A 66 -16.37 31.63 -2.82
N ALA A 67 -17.35 31.06 -3.54
CA ALA A 67 -17.68 29.65 -3.45
C ALA A 67 -16.53 28.75 -3.95
N LYS A 68 -15.87 29.12 -5.06
CA LYS A 68 -14.71 28.39 -5.61
C LYS A 68 -13.50 28.41 -4.67
N ASN A 69 -13.14 29.58 -4.15
CA ASN A 69 -12.00 29.73 -3.24
C ASN A 69 -12.22 28.97 -1.93
N TRP A 70 -13.45 28.99 -1.41
CA TRP A 70 -13.79 28.20 -0.23
C TRP A 70 -13.67 26.70 -0.51
N ALA A 71 -14.20 26.21 -1.64
CA ALA A 71 -14.10 24.81 -2.00
C ALA A 71 -12.62 24.39 -2.12
N GLN A 72 -11.81 25.16 -2.87
CA GLN A 72 -10.39 24.89 -3.05
C GLN A 72 -9.64 24.82 -1.71
N GLY A 73 -9.77 25.85 -0.85
CA GLY A 73 -9.08 25.87 0.43
C GLY A 73 -9.54 24.78 1.40
N HIS A 74 -10.85 24.52 1.48
CA HIS A 74 -11.42 23.49 2.37
C HIS A 74 -10.94 22.09 1.98
N PHE A 75 -10.84 21.81 0.68
CA PHE A 75 -10.34 20.52 0.21
C PHE A 75 -8.82 20.43 0.23
N GLU A 76 -8.07 21.51 -0.02
CA GLU A 76 -6.61 21.51 0.17
C GLU A 76 -6.22 21.31 1.65
N GLU A 77 -6.92 21.93 2.59
CA GLU A 77 -6.72 21.72 4.03
C GLU A 77 -7.10 20.28 4.44
N LYS A 78 -8.24 19.77 3.95
CA LYS A 78 -8.60 18.36 4.18
C LYS A 78 -7.63 17.40 3.52
N LEU A 79 -7.13 17.70 2.32
CA LEU A 79 -6.10 16.94 1.63
C LEU A 79 -4.81 16.96 2.45
N GLN A 80 -4.37 18.10 2.99
CA GLN A 80 -3.20 18.16 3.89
C GLN A 80 -3.40 17.38 5.19
N ASN A 81 -4.60 17.41 5.76
CA ASN A 81 -4.94 16.59 6.93
C ASN A 81 -5.05 15.09 6.59
N TRP A 82 -5.47 14.74 5.38
CA TRP A 82 -5.41 13.39 4.80
C TRP A 82 -3.97 12.96 4.47
N CYS A 83 -3.10 13.89 4.06
CA CYS A 83 -1.67 13.67 3.83
C CYS A 83 -0.88 13.38 5.12
N LYS A 84 -1.55 13.25 6.28
CA LYS A 84 -0.99 12.57 7.45
C LYS A 84 -1.06 11.04 7.34
N ALA A 85 -1.86 10.50 6.43
CA ALA A 85 -1.79 9.10 6.06
C ALA A 85 -0.48 8.84 5.30
N PRO A 86 0.25 7.77 5.63
CA PRO A 86 1.49 7.45 4.93
C PRO A 86 1.20 7.21 3.44
N THR A 87 2.09 7.70 2.58
CA THR A 87 2.11 7.33 1.16
C THR A 87 2.26 5.81 1.00
N GLU A 88 1.87 5.24 -0.14
CA GLU A 88 2.08 3.80 -0.42
C GLU A 88 3.55 3.41 -0.23
N ARG A 89 4.48 4.26 -0.68
CA ARG A 89 5.92 4.09 -0.47
C ARG A 89 6.28 4.02 1.01
N GLU A 90 5.80 4.96 1.83
CA GLU A 90 6.06 4.96 3.27
C GLU A 90 5.42 3.75 3.96
N LEU A 91 4.20 3.38 3.57
CA LEU A 91 3.51 2.22 4.10
C LEU A 91 4.30 0.92 3.83
N LEU A 92 4.72 0.70 2.58
CA LEU A 92 5.51 -0.47 2.20
C LEU A 92 6.86 -0.48 2.89
N THR A 93 7.57 0.66 2.89
CA THR A 93 8.88 0.78 3.54
C THR A 93 8.79 0.47 5.03
N ASN A 94 7.83 1.10 5.74
CA ASN A 94 7.64 0.90 7.18
C ASN A 94 7.19 -0.52 7.51
N SER A 95 6.37 -1.14 6.66
CA SER A 95 5.90 -2.53 6.85
C SER A 95 7.06 -3.52 6.74
N ILE A 96 7.87 -3.43 5.67
CA ILE A 96 9.04 -4.30 5.50
C ILE A 96 10.06 -4.07 6.61
N GLN A 97 10.34 -2.81 6.97
CA GLN A 97 11.29 -2.52 8.04
C GLN A 97 10.81 -3.07 9.40
N SER A 98 9.51 -3.00 9.66
CA SER A 98 8.92 -3.57 10.87
C SER A 98 9.05 -5.10 10.92
N LEU A 99 8.88 -5.79 9.78
CA LEU A 99 9.08 -7.24 9.69
C LEU A 99 10.55 -7.64 9.86
N VAL A 100 11.48 -6.91 9.25
CA VAL A 100 12.94 -7.07 9.46
C VAL A 100 13.27 -6.96 10.95
N ASN A 101 12.83 -5.87 11.59
CA ASN A 101 13.10 -5.64 13.01
C ASN A 101 12.50 -6.73 13.89
N ALA A 102 11.24 -7.13 13.63
CA ALA A 102 10.55 -8.14 14.42
C ALA A 102 11.19 -9.52 14.32
N CYS A 103 11.53 -9.98 13.11
CA CYS A 103 12.13 -11.30 12.90
C CYS A 103 13.56 -11.34 13.48
N HIS A 104 14.37 -10.32 13.19
CA HIS A 104 15.74 -10.26 13.67
C HIS A 104 15.81 -10.17 15.20
N SER A 105 14.97 -9.32 15.82
CA SER A 105 14.96 -9.18 17.29
C SER A 105 14.55 -10.49 17.98
N ARG A 106 13.61 -11.24 17.41
CA ARG A 106 13.21 -12.56 17.94
C ARG A 106 14.31 -13.59 17.78
N ALA A 107 14.99 -13.63 16.63
CA ALA A 107 16.12 -14.52 16.43
C ALA A 107 17.26 -14.21 17.41
N ALA A 108 17.61 -12.94 17.59
CA ALA A 108 18.62 -12.50 18.54
C ALA A 108 18.23 -12.84 19.99
N ALA A 109 16.97 -12.59 20.38
CA ALA A 109 16.45 -12.93 21.71
C ALA A 109 16.48 -14.46 22.00
N ASN A 110 16.36 -15.28 20.96
CA ASN A 110 16.49 -16.73 21.04
C ASN A 110 17.95 -17.22 20.95
N GLY A 111 18.93 -16.30 20.97
CA GLY A 111 20.35 -16.64 21.01
C GLY A 111 20.99 -16.95 19.66
N TRP A 112 20.28 -16.79 18.54
CA TRP A 112 20.84 -17.11 17.20
C TRP A 112 21.96 -16.15 16.76
N TRP A 113 22.06 -14.98 17.38
CA TRP A 113 23.06 -13.95 17.11
C TRP A 113 23.98 -13.68 18.31
N THR A 114 23.98 -14.58 19.28
CA THR A 114 24.78 -14.46 20.51
C THR A 114 25.52 -15.76 20.74
N ASP A 115 26.81 -15.69 21.00
CA ASP A 115 27.56 -16.84 21.48
C ASP A 115 27.08 -17.16 22.90
N LEU A 116 26.36 -18.28 23.05
CA LEU A 116 25.75 -18.66 24.33
C LEU A 116 26.78 -18.98 25.43
N SER A 117 28.04 -19.22 25.07
CA SER A 117 29.11 -19.47 26.04
C SER A 117 29.72 -18.18 26.58
N THR A 118 29.78 -17.12 25.77
CA THR A 118 30.44 -15.86 26.13
C THR A 118 29.46 -14.71 26.37
N GLY A 119 28.24 -14.78 25.83
CA GLY A 119 27.26 -13.69 25.79
C GLY A 119 27.56 -12.63 24.73
N GLU A 120 28.63 -12.79 23.94
CA GLU A 120 29.07 -11.81 22.95
C GLU A 120 28.33 -11.97 21.61
N PRO A 121 28.30 -10.93 20.75
CA PRO A 121 27.71 -11.02 19.42
C PRO A 121 28.35 -12.11 18.56
N LEU A 122 27.53 -13.00 18.01
CA LEU A 122 27.96 -14.07 17.13
C LEU A 122 27.98 -13.59 15.67
N THR A 123 29.14 -13.72 15.01
CA THR A 123 29.22 -13.53 13.55
C THR A 123 28.79 -14.81 12.84
N ARG A 124 27.65 -14.75 12.15
CA ARG A 124 27.12 -15.89 11.38
C ARG A 124 27.69 -15.94 9.97
N ASN A 125 27.80 -17.15 9.40
CA ASN A 125 28.20 -17.35 8.03
C ASN A 125 27.07 -16.96 7.06
N LYS A 126 27.30 -15.96 6.22
CA LYS A 126 26.30 -15.47 5.25
C LYS A 126 25.85 -16.54 4.27
N GLY A 127 26.76 -17.38 3.78
CA GLY A 127 26.45 -18.44 2.82
C GLY A 127 25.54 -19.50 3.44
N GLU A 128 25.81 -19.92 4.67
CA GLU A 128 24.95 -20.86 5.39
C GLU A 128 23.54 -20.27 5.59
N MET A 129 23.44 -19.01 6.01
CA MET A 129 22.14 -18.36 6.18
C MET A 129 21.37 -18.22 4.87
N MET A 130 22.05 -17.90 3.76
CA MET A 130 21.41 -17.89 2.43
C MET A 130 20.91 -19.28 2.04
N MET A 131 21.69 -20.33 2.32
CA MET A 131 21.28 -21.69 2.02
C MET A 131 20.11 -22.18 2.89
N LEU A 132 19.98 -21.70 4.12
CA LEU A 132 18.78 -21.90 4.93
C LEU A 132 17.55 -21.23 4.33
N ILE A 133 17.68 -20.10 3.62
CA ILE A 133 16.52 -19.53 2.88
C ILE A 133 16.16 -20.43 1.70
N VAL A 134 17.17 -20.97 1.01
CA VAL A 134 16.95 -21.87 -0.15
C VAL A 134 16.28 -23.17 0.26
N SER A 135 16.58 -23.74 1.43
CA SER A 135 15.92 -24.97 1.90
C SER A 135 14.42 -24.80 2.04
N GLU A 136 13.94 -23.68 2.58
CA GLU A 136 12.49 -23.45 2.74
C GLU A 136 11.76 -23.37 1.40
N ILE A 137 12.40 -22.79 0.39
CA ILE A 137 11.83 -22.77 -0.97
C ILE A 137 11.75 -24.19 -1.56
N ALA A 138 12.72 -25.06 -1.24
CA ALA A 138 12.68 -26.46 -1.64
C ALA A 138 11.58 -27.25 -0.89
N GLU A 139 11.37 -26.95 0.40
CA GLU A 139 10.31 -27.53 1.22
C GLU A 139 8.92 -27.07 0.76
N ALA A 140 8.75 -25.79 0.44
CA ALA A 140 7.53 -25.27 -0.17
C ALA A 140 7.20 -25.98 -1.49
N MET A 141 8.21 -26.21 -2.34
CA MET A 141 8.04 -26.97 -3.59
C MET A 141 7.60 -28.41 -3.32
N GLU A 142 8.17 -29.06 -2.30
CA GLU A 142 7.78 -30.42 -1.91
C GLU A 142 6.34 -30.46 -1.39
N GLY A 143 5.95 -29.48 -0.56
CA GLY A 143 4.58 -29.28 -0.09
C GLY A 143 3.59 -29.12 -1.24
N HIS A 144 3.92 -28.27 -2.22
CA HIS A 144 3.14 -28.09 -3.45
C HIS A 144 3.02 -29.40 -4.25
N ARG A 145 4.15 -30.06 -4.52
CA ARG A 145 4.23 -31.27 -5.35
C ARG A 145 3.40 -32.43 -4.80
N LYS A 146 3.29 -32.53 -3.47
CA LYS A 146 2.55 -33.59 -2.79
C LYS A 146 1.17 -33.15 -2.27
N GLY A 147 0.84 -31.86 -2.32
CA GLY A 147 -0.40 -31.32 -1.76
C GLY A 147 -0.48 -31.51 -0.24
N LEU A 148 0.63 -31.32 0.48
CA LEU A 148 0.71 -31.58 1.91
C LEU A 148 0.11 -30.44 2.74
N LYS A 149 -0.43 -30.81 3.91
CA LYS A 149 -0.68 -29.89 5.02
C LYS A 149 0.59 -29.79 5.86
N ASP A 150 0.76 -28.66 6.52
CA ASP A 150 1.87 -28.51 7.47
C ASP A 150 1.64 -29.35 8.73
N ASP A 151 2.70 -29.94 9.28
CA ASP A 151 2.62 -30.83 10.44
C ASP A 151 2.35 -30.05 11.75
N HIS A 152 2.86 -28.81 11.85
CA HIS A 152 2.77 -27.99 13.06
C HIS A 152 1.57 -27.03 13.02
N LEU A 153 1.15 -26.62 11.83
CA LEU A 153 0.03 -25.74 11.55
C LEU A 153 -0.97 -26.39 10.55
N PRO A 154 -1.68 -27.47 10.93
CA PRO A 154 -2.48 -28.28 10.01
C PRO A 154 -3.64 -27.56 9.31
N ALA A 155 -3.96 -26.33 9.73
CA ALA A 155 -4.92 -25.48 9.04
C ALA A 155 -4.42 -25.05 7.65
N TYR A 156 -3.10 -24.87 7.47
CA TYR A 156 -2.48 -24.33 6.25
C TYR A 156 -1.83 -25.42 5.41
N GLY A 157 -1.63 -25.15 4.11
CA GLY A 157 -0.79 -26.00 3.28
C GLY A 157 0.67 -25.89 3.72
N MET A 158 1.44 -26.96 3.56
CA MET A 158 2.89 -26.92 3.79
C MET A 158 3.53 -25.83 2.91
N GLU A 159 3.08 -25.70 1.66
CA GLU A 159 3.53 -24.63 0.76
C GLU A 159 3.42 -23.22 1.38
N ASP A 160 2.28 -22.89 2.01
CA ASP A 160 2.05 -21.57 2.62
C ASP A 160 3.00 -21.33 3.81
N VAL A 161 3.18 -22.35 4.66
CA VAL A 161 3.99 -22.27 5.87
C VAL A 161 5.46 -22.13 5.52
N GLU A 162 5.95 -22.90 4.55
CA GLU A 162 7.36 -22.83 4.12
C GLU A 162 7.70 -21.51 3.40
N PHE A 163 6.74 -20.90 2.69
CA PHE A 163 6.92 -19.53 2.20
C PHE A 163 7.02 -18.51 3.33
N ALA A 164 6.24 -18.67 4.40
CA ALA A 164 6.35 -17.81 5.59
C ALA A 164 7.72 -17.99 6.27
N ASP A 165 8.22 -19.21 6.35
CA ASP A 165 9.53 -19.56 6.89
C ASP A 165 10.69 -18.96 6.08
N ALA A 166 10.56 -18.95 4.75
CA ALA A 166 11.50 -18.25 3.87
C ALA A 166 11.51 -16.73 4.14
N LEU A 167 10.34 -16.10 4.31
CA LEU A 167 10.24 -14.68 4.63
C LEU A 167 10.88 -14.35 5.98
N ILE A 168 10.62 -15.16 7.00
CA ILE A 168 11.23 -15.00 8.34
C ILE A 168 12.75 -15.04 8.25
N ARG A 169 13.31 -16.01 7.52
CA ARG A 169 14.77 -16.14 7.34
C ARG A 169 15.36 -14.96 6.54
N ILE A 170 14.67 -14.47 5.51
CA ILE A 170 15.08 -13.28 4.75
C ILE A 170 15.10 -12.04 5.64
N PHE A 171 14.07 -11.85 6.47
CA PHE A 171 13.96 -10.69 7.36
C PHE A 171 15.00 -10.73 8.49
N ASP A 172 15.26 -11.89 9.09
CA ASP A 172 16.36 -12.06 10.06
C ASP A 172 17.72 -11.78 9.40
N TYR A 173 17.98 -12.37 8.23
CA TYR A 173 19.22 -12.15 7.49
C TYR A 173 19.45 -10.68 7.16
N ALA A 174 18.40 -9.97 6.71
CA ALA A 174 18.48 -8.55 6.41
C ALA A 174 18.78 -7.71 7.67
N GLY A 175 18.13 -8.02 8.79
CA GLY A 175 18.34 -7.33 10.06
C GLY A 175 19.75 -7.53 10.60
N GLY A 176 20.20 -8.79 10.72
CA GLY A 176 21.52 -9.11 11.29
C GLY A 176 22.71 -8.70 10.41
N HIS A 177 22.47 -8.36 9.15
CA HIS A 177 23.49 -7.82 8.25
C HIS A 177 23.27 -6.36 7.84
N ASN A 178 22.34 -5.65 8.49
CA ASN A 178 22.04 -4.24 8.25
C ASN A 178 21.78 -3.91 6.77
N LEU A 179 20.98 -4.75 6.09
CA LEU A 179 20.60 -4.50 4.70
C LEU A 179 19.47 -3.48 4.61
N GLU A 180 19.53 -2.60 3.60
CA GLU A 180 18.46 -1.64 3.29
C GLU A 180 17.30 -2.30 2.50
N LEU A 181 16.84 -3.46 2.98
CA LEU A 181 15.86 -4.32 2.27
C LEU A 181 14.56 -3.57 1.96
N ALA A 182 14.05 -2.76 2.90
CA ALA A 182 12.80 -2.03 2.74
C ALA A 182 12.87 -1.02 1.57
N SER A 183 13.90 -0.18 1.55
CA SER A 183 14.10 0.80 0.48
C SER A 183 14.35 0.11 -0.87
N ALA A 184 15.21 -0.91 -0.88
CA ALA A 184 15.51 -1.67 -2.10
C ALA A 184 14.28 -2.38 -2.68
N PHE A 185 13.37 -2.87 -1.82
CA PHE A 185 12.11 -3.48 -2.23
C PHE A 185 11.21 -2.48 -2.96
N VAL A 186 10.97 -1.30 -2.37
CA VAL A 186 10.12 -0.28 -2.99
C VAL A 186 10.73 0.23 -4.29
N ASP A 187 12.03 0.54 -4.30
CA ASP A 187 12.72 0.98 -5.52
C ASP A 187 12.64 -0.08 -6.62
N LYS A 188 12.69 -1.37 -6.25
CA LYS A 188 12.54 -2.45 -7.21
C LYS A 188 11.12 -2.57 -7.76
N LEU A 189 10.09 -2.34 -6.95
CA LEU A 189 8.70 -2.27 -7.41
C LEU A 189 8.50 -1.11 -8.38
N ASP A 190 8.96 0.09 -8.03
CA ASP A 190 8.89 1.28 -8.87
C ASP A 190 9.58 1.07 -10.22
N TYR A 191 10.76 0.44 -10.21
CA TYR A 191 11.47 0.05 -11.41
C TYR A 191 10.69 -0.99 -12.24
N ASN A 192 10.17 -2.05 -11.60
CA ASN A 192 9.47 -3.13 -12.27
C ASN A 192 8.16 -2.66 -12.93
N ASN A 193 7.47 -1.68 -12.35
CA ASN A 193 6.28 -1.05 -12.93
C ASN A 193 6.57 -0.31 -14.24
N ASN A 194 7.78 0.25 -14.36
CA ASN A 194 8.21 0.99 -15.54
C ASN A 194 9.05 0.13 -16.51
N ARG A 195 9.26 -1.15 -16.21
CA ARG A 195 10.14 -2.04 -16.97
C ARG A 195 9.48 -2.47 -18.29
N ALA A 196 10.16 -2.20 -19.41
CA ALA A 196 9.59 -2.39 -20.74
C ALA A 196 9.17 -3.83 -21.05
N ASP A 197 9.97 -4.84 -20.69
CA ASP A 197 9.73 -6.28 -20.94
C ASP A 197 8.63 -6.91 -20.06
N HIS A 198 8.17 -6.21 -19.02
CA HIS A 198 7.06 -6.66 -18.16
C HIS A 198 5.69 -6.20 -18.66
N LYS A 199 5.63 -5.34 -19.69
CA LYS A 199 4.38 -4.99 -20.36
C LYS A 199 3.72 -6.25 -20.93
N ILE A 200 2.41 -6.37 -20.75
CA ILE A 200 1.60 -7.49 -21.25
C ILE A 200 1.86 -7.72 -22.75
N GLU A 201 2.02 -6.63 -23.50
CA GLU A 201 2.36 -6.63 -24.93
C GLU A 201 3.66 -7.38 -25.24
N ASN A 202 4.68 -7.28 -24.37
CA ASN A 202 5.96 -7.95 -24.54
C ASN A 202 5.94 -9.39 -24.04
N ARG A 203 5.11 -9.73 -23.04
CA ARG A 203 4.89 -11.11 -22.61
C ARG A 203 4.14 -11.94 -23.65
N LYS A 204 3.25 -11.31 -24.43
CA LYS A 204 2.47 -11.95 -25.50
C LYS A 204 3.26 -12.20 -26.80
N LYS A 205 4.46 -11.63 -26.95
CA LYS A 205 5.32 -11.87 -28.11
C LYS A 205 5.90 -13.28 -28.10
N ASP A 206 6.23 -13.80 -29.27
CA ASP A 206 6.93 -15.08 -29.39
C ASP A 206 8.30 -14.99 -28.71
N GLY A 207 8.57 -15.89 -27.77
CA GLY A 207 9.75 -15.84 -26.89
C GLY A 207 9.60 -14.96 -25.64
N GLY A 208 8.41 -14.39 -25.39
CA GLY A 208 8.10 -13.70 -24.14
C GLY A 208 8.25 -14.62 -22.92
N LYS A 209 8.64 -14.06 -21.77
CA LYS A 209 8.89 -14.81 -20.54
C LYS A 209 7.61 -15.55 -20.09
N LYS A 210 7.66 -16.89 -20.08
CA LYS A 210 6.51 -17.78 -19.79
C LYS A 210 6.43 -18.25 -18.33
N TYR A 211 7.51 -18.07 -17.59
CA TYR A 211 7.67 -18.40 -16.18
C TYR A 211 8.52 -17.29 -15.54
#